data_AF-A0A9X9A7C7-F1
#
_entry.id   AF-A0A9X9A7C7-F1
#
_cell.length_a   1.000
_cell.length_b   1.000
_cell.length_c   1.000
_cell.angle_alpha   90.00
_cell.angle_beta   90.00
_cell.angle_gamma   90.00
#
_symmetry.space_group_name_H-M   'P 1'
#
loop_
_entity.id
_entity.type
_entity.pdbx_description
1 polymer ?
#
loop_
_entity_poly.entity_id
_entity_poly.type
_entity_poly.pdbx_seq_one_letter_code
_entity_poly.pdbx_strand_id
1 'polypeptide(L)' 'KNEVFVGRIRKDLNNDKGFHLWVVSDNLLKGAAWNSVQIAERLVKLQLV' A
#
# COMPACT_ATOMS: atom_id res chain seq x y z
N LYS A 1 -0.40 6.11 11.75
CA LYS A 1 -1.57 5.49 11.07
C LYS A 1 -1.04 4.38 10.16
N ASN A 2 -1.67 3.22 10.14
CA ASN A 2 -1.17 2.02 9.44
C ASN A 2 -1.71 1.88 8.00
N GLU A 3 -2.32 2.94 7.49
CA GLU A 3 -2.99 2.99 6.20
C GLU A 3 -2.12 3.66 5.13
N VAL A 4 -2.45 3.39 3.88
CA VAL A 4 -1.90 4.09 2.72
C VAL A 4 -2.92 5.10 2.24
N PHE A 5 -2.52 6.36 2.10
CA PHE A 5 -3.38 7.44 1.64
C PHE A 5 -3.18 7.65 0.15
N VAL A 6 -4.28 7.74 -0.59
CA VAL A 6 -4.28 7.94 -2.04
C VAL A 6 -5.11 9.17 -2.39
N GLY A 7 -4.61 10.01 -3.28
CA GLY A 7 -5.29 11.21 -3.76
C GLY A 7 -4.85 11.61 -5.17
N ARG A 8 -5.31 12.79 -5.62
CA ARG A 8 -5.01 13.36 -6.95
C ARG A 8 -5.32 12.41 -8.14
N ILE A 9 -6.28 11.51 -7.94
CA ILE A 9 -6.72 10.51 -8.92
C ILE A 9 -7.33 11.24 -10.12
N ARG A 10 -6.73 11.07 -11.30
CA ARG A 10 -7.24 11.65 -12.55
C ARG A 10 -6.82 10.81 -13.75
N LYS A 11 -7.61 10.85 -14.82
CA LYS A 11 -7.25 10.23 -16.11
C LYS A 11 -6.06 10.96 -16.73
N ASP A 12 -5.22 10.22 -17.43
CA ASP A 12 -4.18 10.82 -18.27
C ASP A 12 -4.80 11.59 -19.44
N LEU A 13 -4.09 12.59 -19.95
CA LEU A 13 -4.58 13.47 -21.02
C LEU A 13 -4.53 12.82 -22.41
N ASN A 14 -3.60 11.88 -22.62
CA ASN A 14 -3.31 11.33 -23.95
C ASN A 14 -3.53 9.83 -24.03
N ASN A 15 -3.37 9.11 -22.92
CA ASN A 15 -3.55 7.67 -22.84
C ASN A 15 -4.90 7.33 -22.23
N ASP A 16 -5.78 6.73 -23.04
CA ASP A 16 -7.13 6.33 -22.60
C ASP A 16 -7.16 5.31 -21.46
N LYS A 17 -6.06 4.57 -21.27
CA LYS A 17 -5.91 3.60 -20.18
C LYS A 17 -5.04 4.14 -19.03
N GLY A 18 -4.53 5.36 -19.13
CA GLY A 18 -3.62 5.97 -18.15
C GLY A 18 -4.35 6.69 -17.01
N PHE A 19 -3.81 6.58 -15.80
CA PHE A 19 -4.26 7.31 -14.61
C PHE A 19 -3.06 7.83 -13.80
N HIS A 20 -3.20 9.04 -13.27
CA HIS A 20 -2.25 9.64 -12.34
C HIS A 20 -2.82 9.61 -10.94
N LEU A 21 -1.99 9.25 -9.95
CA LEU A 21 -2.34 9.23 -8.54
C LEU A 21 -1.19 9.79 -7.70
N TRP A 22 -1.50 10.21 -6.48
CA TRP A 22 -0.52 10.55 -5.46
C TRP A 22 -0.72 9.63 -4.26
N VAL A 23 0.34 8.90 -3.87
CA VAL A 23 0.28 7.86 -2.83
C VAL A 23 1.26 8.21 -1.73
N VAL A 24 0.77 8.25 -0.47
CA VAL A 24 1.57 8.62 0.69
C VAL A 24 1.31 7.62 1.82
N SER A 25 2.36 7.26 2.55
CA SER A 25 2.27 6.43 3.74
C SER A 25 3.44 6.71 4.68
N ASP A 26 3.30 6.32 5.94
CA ASP A 26 4.41 6.26 6.89
C ASP A 26 5.39 5.15 6.48
N ASN A 27 6.65 5.53 6.24
CA ASN A 27 7.69 4.64 5.73
C ASN A 27 8.28 3.71 6.80
N LEU A 28 8.24 4.09 8.08
CA LEU A 28 8.73 3.25 9.18
C LEU A 28 7.67 2.25 9.64
N LEU A 29 6.39 2.61 9.51
CA LEU A 29 5.28 1.70 9.80
C LEU A 29 4.93 0.83 8.60
N LYS A 30 4.08 1.32 7.70
CA LYS A 30 3.57 0.51 6.58
C LYS A 30 4.66 0.17 5.56
N GLY A 31 5.73 0.98 5.48
CA GLY A 31 6.92 0.67 4.68
C GLY A 31 7.89 -0.33 5.33
N ALA A 32 7.79 -0.57 6.64
CA ALA A 32 8.70 -1.47 7.36
C ALA A 32 7.99 -2.26 8.48
N ALA A 33 7.94 -1.73 9.71
CA ALA A 33 7.58 -2.50 10.91
C ALA A 33 6.17 -3.11 10.85
N TRP A 34 5.18 -2.31 10.46
CA TRP A 34 3.79 -2.77 10.37
C TRP A 34 3.61 -3.81 9.26
N ASN A 35 4.30 -3.65 8.13
CA ASN A 35 4.24 -4.64 7.04
C ASN A 35 4.85 -5.99 7.46
N SER A 36 5.96 -5.98 8.21
CA SER A 36 6.57 -7.20 8.76
C SER A 36 5.62 -7.94 9.70
N VAL A 37 4.93 -7.22 10.59
CA VAL A 37 3.93 -7.81 11.49
C VAL A 37 2.76 -8.40 10.70
N GLN A 38 2.24 -7.67 9.70
CA GLN A 38 1.16 -8.19 8.85
C GLN A 38 1.54 -9.47 8.09
N ILE A 39 2.78 -9.57 7.62
CA ILE A 39 3.30 -10.79 6.99
C ILE A 39 3.35 -11.93 8.01
N ALA A 40 3.88 -11.68 9.21
CA ALA A 40 3.94 -12.70 10.27
C ALA A 40 2.54 -13.21 10.65
N GLU A 41 1.58 -12.31 10.85
CA GLU A 41 0.17 -12.68 11.10
C GLU A 41 -0.42 -13.51 9.95
N ARG A 42 -0.06 -13.20 8.70
CA ARG A 42 -0.52 -13.95 7.53
C ARG A 42 0.10 -15.35 7.47
N LEU A 43 1.37 -15.51 7.84
CA LEU A 43 2.03 -16.82 7.89
C LEU A 43 1.35 -17.75 8.91
N VAL A 44 1.06 -17.24 10.12
CA VAL A 44 0.34 -17.99 11.14
C VAL A 44 -1.06 -18.39 10.65
N LYS A 45 -1.79 -17.46 10.03
CA LYS A 45 -3.13 -17.75 9.45
C LYS A 45 -3.10 -18.81 8.36
N LEU A 46 -2.02 -18.87 7.57
CA LEU A 46 -1.83 -19.85 6.51
C LEU A 46 -1.20 -21.16 7.01
N GLN A 47 -0.94 -21.29 8.32
CA GLN A 47 -0.26 -22.45 8.92
C GLN A 47 1.08 -22.77 8.25
N LEU A 48 1.79 -21.73 7.84
CA LEU A 48 3.15 -21.84 7.30
C LEU A 48 4.22 -21.72 8.40
N VAL A 49 3.79 -21.37 9.62
CA VAL A 49 4.54 -21.35 10.88
C VAL A 49 3.57 -21.76 11.98
#